data_AF-S4REP5-F1
#
_entry.id   AF-S4REP5-F1
#
_cell.length_a   1.000
_cell.length_b   1.000
_cell.length_c   1.000
_cell.angle_alpha   90.00
_cell.angle_beta   90.00
_cell.angle_gamma   90.00
#
_symmetry.space_group_name_H-M   'P 1'
#
loop_
_entity.id
_entity.type
_entity.pdbx_description
1 polymer ?
#
loop_
_entity_poly.entity_id
_entity_poly.type
_entity_poly.pdbx_seq_one_letter_code
_entity_poly.pdbx_strand_id
1 'polypeptide(L)'
;QILLGHPYGRSVDWWALGVLLYEMLVGQSPFYGTDEEQLFEAIRVHTPHYPRWLSEPSRDILTQFERDHSKRLGVVGSIRMHVFFKTIDWQALEMRQIIPPFRPKVVRPN
;
A
#
# COMPACT_ATOMS: atom_id res chain seq x y z
N GLN A 1 9.22 11.52 5.83
CA GLN A 1 10.62 11.63 5.36
C GLN A 1 10.73 12.68 4.26
N ILE A 2 10.14 12.46 3.08
CA ILE A 2 10.16 13.44 1.97
C ILE A 2 9.57 14.80 2.39
N LEU A 3 8.35 14.80 2.94
CA LEU A 3 7.69 16.04 3.40
C LEU A 3 8.41 16.75 4.56
N LEU A 4 9.36 16.08 5.23
CA LEU A 4 10.16 16.67 6.31
C LEU A 4 11.55 17.11 5.82
N GLY A 5 11.87 16.94 4.53
CA GLY A 5 13.20 17.22 3.98
C GLY A 5 14.29 16.28 4.51
N HIS A 6 13.93 15.15 5.13
CA HIS A 6 14.91 14.19 5.63
C HIS A 6 15.49 13.35 4.49
N PRO A 7 16.76 12.88 4.59
CA PRO A 7 17.29 11.87 3.68
C PRO A 7 16.34 10.67 3.60
N TYR A 8 16.05 10.24 2.38
CA TYR A 8 15.14 9.14 2.12
C TYR A 8 15.82 8.07 1.26
N GLY A 9 15.27 6.86 1.30
CA GLY A 9 15.73 5.73 0.50
C GLY A 9 14.55 4.83 0.13
N ARG A 10 14.82 3.56 -0.11
CA ARG A 10 13.81 2.54 -0.52
C ARG A 10 12.58 2.43 0.38
N SER A 11 12.64 2.94 1.61
CA SER A 11 11.52 2.97 2.55
C SER A 11 10.33 3.82 2.07
N VAL A 12 10.55 4.83 1.22
CA VAL A 12 9.46 5.66 0.68
C VAL A 12 8.58 4.90 -0.30
N ASP A 13 9.14 3.94 -1.03
CA ASP A 13 8.38 3.10 -1.96
C ASP A 13 7.41 2.19 -1.22
N TRP A 14 7.81 1.68 -0.04
CA TRP A 14 6.92 0.91 0.83
C TRP A 14 5.77 1.74 1.39
N TRP A 15 5.99 3.02 1.67
CA TRP A 15 4.90 3.93 2.04
C TRP A 15 3.93 4.13 0.88
N ALA A 16 4.45 4.38 -0.33
CA ALA A 16 3.64 4.52 -1.53
C ALA A 16 2.83 3.24 -1.84
N LEU A 17 3.43 2.06 -1.65
CA LEU A 17 2.71 0.78 -1.77
C LEU A 17 1.55 0.68 -0.78
N GLY A 18 1.72 1.13 0.46
CA GLY A 18 0.66 1.16 1.46
C GLY A 18 -0.50 2.08 1.08
N VAL A 19 -0.20 3.26 0.55
CA VAL A 19 -1.20 4.20 0.02
C VAL A 19 -1.97 3.56 -1.15
N LEU A 20 -1.26 3.00 -2.13
CA LEU A 20 -1.86 2.34 -3.28
C LEU A 20 -2.72 1.14 -2.88
N LEU A 21 -2.25 0.32 -1.92
CA LEU A 21 -3.00 -0.83 -1.42
C LEU A 21 -4.28 -0.39 -0.71
N TYR A 22 -4.23 0.70 0.07
CA TYR A 22 -5.41 1.28 0.68
C TYR A 22 -6.42 1.69 -0.39
N GLU A 23 -5.98 2.41 -1.43
CA GLU A 23 -6.85 2.86 -2.52
C GLU A 23 -7.51 1.70 -3.26
N MET A 24 -6.76 0.63 -3.56
CA MET A 24 -7.31 -0.57 -4.22
C MET A 24 -8.37 -1.29 -3.36
N LEU A 25 -8.23 -1.27 -2.03
CA LEU A 25 -9.15 -1.93 -1.11
C LEU A 25 -10.37 -1.07 -0.76
N VAL A 26 -10.16 0.24 -0.57
CA VAL A 26 -11.16 1.18 -0.02
C VAL A 26 -11.83 2.02 -1.10
N GLY A 27 -11.19 2.20 -2.26
CA GLY A 27 -11.72 2.99 -3.38
C GLY A 27 -11.53 4.50 -3.24
N GLN A 28 -10.77 4.97 -2.25
CA GLN A 28 -10.44 6.38 -2.03
C GLN A 28 -9.05 6.53 -1.39
N SER A 29 -8.46 7.71 -1.48
CA SER A 29 -7.19 8.03 -0.83
C SER A 29 -7.29 7.95 0.70
N PRO A 30 -6.25 7.48 1.41
CA PRO A 30 -6.21 7.49 2.87
C PRO A 30 -6.07 8.91 3.47
N PHE A 31 -5.59 9.88 2.68
CA PHE A 31 -5.37 11.27 3.10
C PHE A 31 -5.99 12.23 2.09
N TYR A 32 -6.59 13.32 2.58
CA TYR A 32 -7.20 14.36 1.78
C TYR A 32 -6.99 15.72 2.44
N GLY A 33 -7.03 16.78 1.65
CA GLY A 33 -6.96 18.18 2.08
C GLY A 33 -7.54 19.08 0.99
N THR A 34 -8.03 20.26 1.35
CA THR A 34 -8.58 21.20 0.34
C THR A 34 -7.48 21.94 -0.43
N ASP A 35 -6.26 21.90 0.08
CA ASP A 35 -5.03 22.44 -0.51
C ASP A 35 -3.84 21.52 -0.18
N GLU A 36 -2.66 21.84 -0.73
CA GLU A 36 -1.44 21.05 -0.52
C GLU A 36 -0.99 21.04 0.94
N GLU A 37 -1.14 22.15 1.67
CA GLU A 37 -0.70 22.27 3.05
C GLU A 37 -1.51 21.34 3.97
N GLN A 38 -2.83 21.35 3.82
CA GLN A 38 -3.74 20.43 4.52
C GLN A 38 -3.48 18.97 4.15
N LEU A 39 -3.22 18.68 2.87
CA LEU A 39 -2.88 17.33 2.44
C LEU A 39 -1.57 16.85 3.08
N PHE A 40 -0.55 17.69 3.09
CA PHE A 40 0.74 17.35 3.70
C PHE A 40 0.61 17.18 5.22
N GLU A 41 -0.19 18.00 5.88
CA GLU A 41 -0.51 17.81 7.28
C GLU A 41 -1.28 16.51 7.53
N ALA A 42 -2.27 16.19 6.70
CA ALA A 42 -2.99 14.92 6.76
C ALA A 42 -2.05 13.72 6.65
N ILE A 43 -1.12 13.75 5.68
CA ILE A 43 -0.10 12.70 5.51
C ILE A 43 0.79 12.60 6.76
N ARG A 44 1.14 13.72 7.39
CA ARG A 44 2.04 13.74 8.55
C ARG A 44 1.39 13.24 9.83
N VAL A 45 0.12 13.56 10.10
CA VAL A 45 -0.46 13.36 11.43
C VAL A 45 -1.76 12.55 11.48
N HIS A 46 -2.57 12.49 10.42
CA HIS A 46 -3.91 11.90 10.50
C HIS A 46 -3.88 10.37 10.45
N THR A 47 -4.59 9.65 11.30
CA THR A 47 -4.71 8.19 11.14
C THR A 47 -5.71 7.86 10.03
N PRO A 48 -5.36 7.06 9.01
CA PRO A 48 -6.31 6.64 7.98
C PRO A 48 -7.53 5.96 8.59
N HIS A 49 -8.70 6.19 8.00
CA HIS A 49 -9.92 5.51 8.41
C HIS A 49 -9.94 4.08 7.84
N TYR A 50 -10.14 3.06 8.67
CA TYR A 50 -10.24 1.67 8.22
C TYR A 50 -11.68 1.16 8.34
N PRO A 51 -12.43 1.06 7.22
CA PRO A 51 -13.83 0.64 7.26
C PRO A 51 -14.03 -0.75 7.86
N ARG A 52 -15.21 -0.98 8.44
CA ARG A 52 -15.54 -2.25 9.14
C ARG A 52 -15.60 -3.47 8.22
N TRP A 53 -15.81 -3.26 6.92
CA TRP A 53 -15.86 -4.35 5.94
C TRP A 53 -14.46 -4.87 5.57
N LEU A 54 -13.37 -4.17 5.93
CA LEU A 54 -12.01 -4.67 5.68
C LEU A 54 -11.79 -5.94 6.47
N SER A 55 -11.25 -6.97 5.80
CA SER A 55 -10.79 -8.17 6.50
C SER A 55 -9.67 -7.82 7.48
N GLU A 56 -9.54 -8.62 8.55
CA GLU A 56 -8.50 -8.41 9.55
C GLU A 56 -7.07 -8.46 8.95
N PRO A 57 -6.72 -9.40 8.05
CA PRO A 57 -5.45 -9.36 7.32
C PRO A 57 -5.22 -8.10 6.47
N SER A 58 -6.28 -7.55 5.87
CA SER A 58 -6.21 -6.31 5.08
C SER A 58 -5.97 -5.10 5.96
N ARG A 59 -6.63 -5.04 7.11
CA ARG A 59 -6.40 -3.97 8.08
C ARG A 59 -4.99 -4.04 8.66
N ASP A 60 -4.56 -5.23 9.06
CA ASP A 60 -3.23 -5.46 9.64
C ASP A 60 -2.11 -4.99 8.70
N ILE A 61 -2.10 -5.44 7.43
CA ILE A 61 -1.05 -5.04 6.49
C ILE A 61 -1.01 -3.53 6.27
N LEU A 62 -2.17 -2.87 6.18
CA LEU A 62 -2.25 -1.42 5.99
C LEU A 62 -1.68 -0.66 7.20
N THR A 63 -1.84 -1.20 8.41
CA THR A 63 -1.24 -0.61 9.61
C THR A 63 0.26 -0.83 9.71
N GLN A 64 0.82 -1.82 9.01
CA GLN A 64 2.27 -2.07 8.99
C GLN A 64 3.03 -1.19 7.97
N PHE A 65 2.33 -0.53 7.04
CA PHE A 65 2.90 0.54 6.19
C PHE A 65 2.95 1.88 6.94
N GLU A 66 3.52 1.82 8.14
CA GLU A 66 3.43 2.87 9.14
C GLU A 66 4.37 4.06 8.90
N ARG A 67 4.15 5.16 9.62
CA ARG A 67 4.84 6.45 9.39
C ARG A 67 6.30 6.41 9.81
N ASP A 68 6.59 5.73 10.92
CA ASP A 68 7.95 5.48 11.34
C ASP A 68 8.59 4.51 10.33
N HIS A 69 9.62 5.00 9.66
CA HIS A 69 10.27 4.23 8.61
C HIS A 69 11.08 3.07 9.17
N SER A 70 11.41 3.10 10.46
CA SER A 70 12.24 2.09 11.12
C SER A 70 11.47 0.82 11.47
N LYS A 71 10.13 0.86 11.53
CA LYS A 71 9.28 -0.33 11.77
C LYS A 71 8.36 -0.66 10.61
N ARG A 72 8.38 0.15 9.54
CA ARG A 72 7.65 -0.10 8.30
C ARG A 72 7.97 -1.48 7.69
N LEU A 73 6.92 -2.23 7.36
CA LEU A 73 7.05 -3.51 6.66
C LEU A 73 7.79 -3.32 5.32
N GLY A 74 8.75 -4.21 5.05
CA GLY A 74 9.64 -4.14 3.89
C GLY A 74 10.93 -3.35 4.14
N VAL A 75 10.98 -2.52 5.19
CA VAL A 75 12.24 -2.15 5.86
C VAL A 75 12.55 -3.18 6.94
N VAL A 76 11.56 -3.49 7.76
CA VAL A 76 11.60 -4.58 8.73
C VAL A 76 10.77 -5.74 8.19
N GLY A 77 11.38 -6.93 8.14
CA GLY A 77 10.72 -8.12 7.63
C GLY A 77 10.43 -8.07 6.12
N SER A 78 9.65 -9.04 5.65
CA SER A 78 9.31 -9.21 4.24
C SER A 78 7.82 -9.16 4.04
N ILE A 79 7.36 -8.33 3.09
CA ILE A 79 5.96 -8.30 2.67
C ILE A 79 5.46 -9.69 2.24
N ARG A 80 6.35 -10.54 1.70
CA ARG A 80 6.00 -11.85 1.15
C ARG A 80 5.49 -12.82 2.21
N MET A 81 5.85 -12.59 3.48
CA MET A 81 5.49 -13.43 4.61
C MET A 81 4.20 -12.97 5.31
N HIS A 82 3.64 -11.82 4.93
CA HIS A 82 2.47 -11.27 5.58
C HIS A 82 1.21 -12.12 5.27
N VAL A 83 0.36 -12.34 6.27
CA VAL A 83 -0.85 -13.17 6.17
C VAL A 83 -1.83 -12.72 5.07
N PHE A 84 -1.85 -11.41 4.78
CA PHE A 84 -2.58 -10.83 3.64
C PHE A 84 -2.22 -11.49 2.29
N PHE A 85 -0.95 -11.86 2.08
CA PHE A 85 -0.47 -12.49 0.86
C PHE A 85 -0.33 -14.02 0.96
N LYS A 86 -0.90 -14.66 2.00
CA LYS A 86 -0.71 -16.09 2.25
C LYS A 86 -1.11 -17.02 1.09
N THR A 87 -2.02 -16.57 0.23
CA THR A 87 -2.51 -17.35 -0.92
C THR A 87 -1.67 -17.16 -2.18
N ILE A 88 -0.66 -16.30 -2.15
CA ILE A 88 0.19 -16.00 -3.29
C ILE A 88 1.37 -16.96 -3.31
N ASP A 89 1.44 -17.77 -4.37
CA ASP A 89 2.70 -18.41 -4.75
C ASP A 89 3.57 -17.38 -5.47
N TRP A 90 4.59 -16.88 -4.77
CA TRP A 90 5.48 -15.85 -5.30
C TRP A 90 6.29 -16.32 -6.51
N GLN A 91 6.65 -17.60 -6.58
CA GLN A 91 7.41 -18.14 -7.69
C GLN A 91 6.52 -18.27 -8.93
N ALA A 92 5.30 -18.80 -8.78
CA ALA A 92 4.34 -18.86 -9.87
C ALA A 92 3.91 -17.47 -10.36
N LEU A 93 3.80 -16.49 -9.44
CA LEU A 93 3.53 -15.10 -9.79
C LEU A 93 4.65 -14.51 -10.65
N GLU A 94 5.91 -14.67 -10.24
CA GLU A 94 7.09 -14.20 -10.99
C GLU A 94 7.19 -14.87 -12.38
N MET A 95 6.86 -16.16 -12.46
CA MET A 95 6.80 -16.92 -13.73
C MET A 95 5.55 -16.63 -14.57
N ARG A 96 4.67 -15.71 -14.14
CA ARG A 96 3.41 -15.34 -14.82
C ARG A 96 2.46 -16.52 -15.03
N GLN A 97 2.48 -17.49 -14.13
CA GLN A 97 1.64 -18.69 -14.18
C GLN A 97 0.31 -18.53 -13.43
N ILE A 98 0.17 -17.48 -12.62
CA ILE A 98 -1.08 -17.14 -11.95
C ILE A 98 -1.99 -16.40 -12.94
N ILE A 99 -3.21 -16.91 -13.10
CA ILE A 99 -4.24 -16.25 -13.90
C ILE A 99 -4.67 -14.96 -13.18
N PRO A 100 -4.61 -13.78 -13.84
CA PRO A 100 -5.07 -12.55 -13.22
C PRO A 100 -6.59 -12.58 -13.02
N PRO A 101 -7.11 -12.07 -11.89
CA PRO A 101 -8.54 -12.07 -11.59
C PRO A 101 -9.34 -11.15 -12.51
N PHE A 102 -8.68 -10.16 -13.11
CA PHE A 102 -9.26 -9.27 -14.11
C PHE A 102 -8.49 -9.38 -15.43
N ARG A 103 -9.21 -9.62 -16.52
CA ARG A 103 -8.67 -9.62 -17.89
C ARG A 103 -9.38 -8.54 -18.69
N PRO A 104 -8.72 -7.42 -19.02
CA PRO A 104 -9.36 -6.36 -19.79
C PRO A 104 -9.72 -6.86 -21.20
N LYS A 105 -10.87 -6.42 -21.71
CA LYS A 105 -11.27 -6.69 -23.10
C LYS A 105 -10.46 -5.79 -24.03
N VAL A 106 -9.53 -6.37 -24.78
CA VAL A 106 -8.76 -5.65 -25.80
C VAL A 106 -9.54 -5.72 -27.12
N VAL A 107 -10.06 -4.60 -27.58
CA VAL A 107 -10.95 -4.55 -28.76
C VAL A 107 -10.15 -4.47 -30.07
N ARG A 108 -8.86 -4.11 -30.01
CA ARG A 108 -7.93 -4.13 -31.15
C ARG A 108 -6.54 -4.55 -30.68
N PRO A 109 -5.93 -5.58 -31.26
CA PRO A 109 -4.47 -5.69 -31.23
C PRO A 109 -3.90 -4.56 -32.10
N ASN A 110 -2.75 -4.01 -31.69
CA ASN A 110 -1.98 -3.09 -32.54
C ASN A 110 -1.66 -3.73 -33.90
#